data_AF-A0A377Z661-F1
#
_entry.id   AF-A0A377Z661-F1
#
_cell.length_a   1.000
_cell.length_b   1.000
_cell.length_c   1.000
_cell.angle_alpha   90.00
_cell.angle_beta   90.00
_cell.angle_gamma   90.00
#
_symmetry.space_group_name_H-M   'P 1'
#
loop_
_entity.id
_entity.type
_entity.pdbx_description
1 polymer ?
#
loop_
_entity_poly.entity_id
_entity_poly.type
_entity_poly.pdbx_seq_one_letter_code
_entity_poly.pdbx_strand_id
1 'polypeptide(L)' 'MIDRLDTGLRHYARIIARDLDIDVLSLEGGGAAGGMGAVLYAFCGAQLRPGIEIVTDALQLAERVADARFSDHRRRAYR' A
#
# COMPACT_ATOMS: atom_id res chain seq x y z
N MET A 1 -27.28 2.78 4.41
CA MET A 1 -26.07 3.55 4.79
C MET A 1 -24.95 3.33 3.78
N ILE A 2 -24.63 2.08 3.45
CA ILE A 2 -23.60 1.71 2.45
C ILE A 2 -23.91 2.36 1.08
N ASP A 3 -25.13 2.25 0.56
CA ASP A 3 -25.49 2.81 -0.76
C ASP A 3 -25.28 4.33 -0.86
N ARG A 4 -25.55 5.06 0.24
CA ARG A 4 -25.33 6.51 0.28
C ARG A 4 -23.85 6.84 0.21
N LEU A 5 -23.02 6.10 0.93
CA LEU A 5 -21.57 6.30 0.97
C LEU A 5 -20.95 5.93 -0.37
N ASP A 6 -21.35 4.80 -0.93
CA ASP A 6 -20.91 4.31 -2.24
C ASP A 6 -21.28 5.29 -3.36
N THR A 7 -22.53 5.78 -3.38
CA THR A 7 -22.95 6.82 -4.34
C THR A 7 -22.14 8.11 -4.17
N GLY A 8 -21.88 8.52 -2.92
CA GLY A 8 -21.06 9.70 -2.61
C GLY A 8 -19.62 9.56 -3.11
N LEU A 9 -18.99 8.42 -2.87
CA LEU A 9 -17.62 8.14 -3.31
C LEU A 9 -17.53 8.04 -4.84
N ARG A 10 -18.51 7.43 -5.52
CA ARG A 10 -18.58 7.43 -6.99
C ARG A 10 -18.73 8.85 -7.55
N HIS A 11 -19.54 9.69 -6.91
CA HIS A 11 -19.67 11.08 -7.30
C HIS A 11 -18.35 11.85 -7.12
N TYR A 12 -17.68 11.65 -5.98
CA TYR A 12 -16.40 12.28 -5.71
C TYR A 12 -15.32 11.86 -6.71
N ALA A 13 -15.24 10.57 -7.06
CA ALA A 13 -14.31 10.09 -8.08
C ALA A 13 -14.56 10.70 -9.47
N ARG A 14 -15.83 10.94 -9.85
CA ARG A 14 -16.14 11.66 -11.09
C ARG A 14 -15.67 13.12 -11.07
N ILE A 15 -15.77 13.78 -9.91
CA ILE A 15 -15.24 15.16 -9.75
C ILE A 15 -13.73 15.16 -9.89
N ILE A 16 -13.03 14.22 -9.25
CA ILE A 16 -11.58 14.04 -9.37
C ILE A 16 -11.18 13.86 -10.84
N ALA A 17 -11.84 12.96 -11.56
CA ALA A 17 -11.58 12.75 -12.99
C ALA A 17 -11.81 14.01 -13.83
N ARG A 18 -12.86 14.79 -13.54
CA ARG A 18 -13.17 16.03 -14.25
C ARG A 18 -12.14 17.14 -13.99
N ASP A 19 -11.75 17.32 -12.73
CA ASP A 19 -10.99 18.51 -12.30
C ASP A 19 -9.47 18.27 -12.33
N LEU A 20 -9.02 17.03 -12.17
CA LEU A 20 -7.60 16.66 -12.13
C LEU A 20 -7.16 15.82 -13.33
N ASP A 21 -8.10 15.36 -14.18
CA ASP A 21 -7.82 14.43 -15.28
C ASP A 21 -7.17 13.11 -14.81
N ILE A 22 -7.57 12.65 -13.62
CA ILE A 22 -7.07 11.42 -13.00
C ILE A 22 -8.24 10.46 -12.75
N ASP A 23 -8.19 9.27 -13.35
CA ASP A 23 -9.16 8.20 -13.04
C ASP A 23 -8.75 7.43 -11.77
N VAL A 24 -9.53 7.61 -10.71
CA VAL A 24 -9.37 6.89 -9.44
C VAL A 24 -10.40 5.77 -9.23
N LEU A 25 -11.39 5.62 -10.12
CA LEU A 25 -12.40 4.56 -10.02
C LEU A 25 -11.83 3.19 -10.38
N SER A 26 -10.87 3.17 -11.31
CA SER A 26 -10.15 1.97 -11.75
C SER A 26 -8.89 1.68 -10.95
N LEU A 27 -8.53 2.53 -9.98
CA LEU A 27 -7.31 2.41 -9.19
C LEU A 27 -7.41 1.25 -8.18
N GLU A 28 -6.58 0.23 -8.38
CA GLU A 28 -6.45 -0.88 -7.43
C GLU A 28 -5.96 -0.37 -6.07
N GLY A 29 -6.62 -0.79 -4.99
CA GLY A 29 -6.36 -0.28 -3.64
C GLY A 29 -6.87 1.14 -3.38
N GLY A 30 -7.50 1.82 -4.35
CA GLY A 30 -8.06 3.17 -4.18
C GLY A 30 -9.09 3.29 -3.06
N GLY A 31 -9.86 2.22 -2.80
CA GLY A 31 -10.81 2.12 -1.70
C GLY A 31 -10.20 1.94 -0.30
N ALA A 32 -8.87 1.80 -0.19
CA ALA A 32 -8.19 1.61 1.09
C ALA A 32 -8.53 2.74 2.07
N ALA A 33 -8.72 2.34 3.34
CA ALA A 33 -9.13 3.23 4.43
C ALA A 33 -10.34 4.13 4.08
N GLY A 34 -11.33 3.57 3.36
CA GLY A 34 -12.57 4.28 3.02
C GLY A 34 -12.43 5.25 1.84
N GLY A 35 -11.46 5.04 0.95
CA GLY A 35 -11.21 5.90 -0.22
C GLY A 35 -10.02 6.85 -0.08
N MET A 36 -9.31 6.83 1.06
CA MET A 36 -8.11 7.67 1.23
C MET A 36 -6.98 7.28 0.27
N GLY A 37 -6.87 6.00 -0.12
CA GLY A 37 -5.90 5.57 -1.12
C GLY A 37 -6.03 6.34 -2.43
N ALA A 38 -7.26 6.48 -2.94
CA ALA A 38 -7.57 7.27 -4.13
C ALA A 38 -7.23 8.76 -3.97
N VAL A 39 -7.50 9.34 -2.80
CA VAL A 39 -7.23 10.77 -2.54
C VAL A 39 -5.73 11.05 -2.45
N LEU A 40 -4.97 10.22 -1.74
CA LEU A 40 -3.50 10.37 -1.67
C LEU A 40 -2.84 10.20 -3.04
N TYR A 41 -3.35 9.27 -3.85
CA TYR A 41 -2.89 9.11 -5.22
C TYR A 41 -3.16 10.36 -6.06
N ALA A 42 -4.41 10.84 -6.12
CA ALA A 42 -4.80 11.94 -6.99
C ALA A 42 -4.26 13.31 -6.56
N PHE A 43 -4.22 13.61 -5.26
CA PHE A 43 -3.88 14.94 -4.76
C PHE A 43 -2.44 15.06 -4.27
N CYS A 44 -1.83 13.96 -3.83
CA CYS A 44 -0.47 13.97 -3.28
C CYS A 44 0.55 13.25 -4.17
N GLY A 45 0.13 12.65 -5.29
CA GLY A 45 1.00 11.87 -6.15
C GLY A 45 1.57 10.62 -5.46
N ALA A 46 0.87 10.10 -4.45
CA ALA A 46 1.32 8.93 -3.71
C ALA A 46 1.25 7.66 -4.56
N GLN A 47 2.13 6.70 -4.29
CA GLN A 47 2.10 5.38 -4.93
C GLN A 47 1.50 4.36 -3.98
N LEU A 48 0.51 3.59 -4.45
CA LEU A 48 0.02 2.43 -3.72
C LEU A 48 0.96 1.25 -3.96
N ARG A 49 1.48 0.69 -2.88
CA ARG A 49 2.41 -0.45 -2.88
C ARG A 49 2.01 -1.45 -1.79
N PRO A 50 2.33 -2.74 -1.95
CA PRO A 50 2.15 -3.72 -0.87
C PRO A 50 2.85 -3.25 0.42
N GLY A 51 2.15 -3.32 1.55
CA GLY A 51 2.67 -2.83 2.82
C GLY A 51 3.98 -3.51 3.25
N ILE A 52 4.14 -4.80 2.92
CA ILE A 52 5.37 -5.54 3.21
C ILE A 52 6.57 -4.94 2.47
N GLU A 53 6.43 -4.57 1.20
CA GLU A 53 7.51 -3.98 0.41
C GLU A 53 7.95 -2.64 0.99
N ILE A 54 6.97 -1.78 1.35
CA ILE A 54 7.26 -0.48 1.97
C ILE A 54 8.11 -0.68 3.23
N VAL A 55 7.73 -1.63 4.10
CA VAL A 55 8.44 -1.88 5.36
C VAL A 55 9.80 -2.52 5.11
N THR A 56 9.90 -3.51 4.21
CA THR A 56 11.18 -4.17 3.92
C THR A 56 12.19 -3.22 3.30
N ASP A 57 11.75 -2.34 2.41
CA ASP A 57 12.60 -1.32 1.80
C ASP A 57 13.03 -0.27 2.84
N ALA A 58 12.08 0.24 3.61
CA ALA A 58 12.34 1.27 4.63
C ALA A 58 13.31 0.77 5.72
N LEU A 59 13.30 -0.52 6.02
CA LEU A 59 14.21 -1.14 6.99
C LEU A 59 15.49 -1.70 6.35
N GLN A 60 15.65 -1.58 5.03
CA GLN A 60 16.74 -2.19 4.25
C GLN A 60 16.90 -3.68 4.59
N LEU A 61 15.79 -4.39 4.74
CA LEU A 61 15.76 -5.73 5.34
C LEU A 61 16.60 -6.73 4.54
N ALA A 62 16.63 -6.60 3.21
CA ALA A 62 17.41 -7.46 2.33
C ALA A 62 18.92 -7.42 2.68
N GLU A 63 19.47 -6.23 2.91
CA GLU A 63 20.88 -6.06 3.29
C GLU A 63 21.16 -6.66 4.67
N ARG A 64 20.27 -6.40 5.63
CA ARG A 64 20.39 -6.92 7.00
C ARG A 64 20.34 -8.44 7.06
N VAL A 65 19.51 -9.05 6.22
CA VAL A 65 19.40 -10.52 6.12
C VAL A 65 20.60 -11.10 5.39
N ALA A 66 21.14 -10.42 4.37
CA ALA A 66 22.35 -10.86 3.68
C ALA A 66 23.57 -10.91 4.62
N ASP A 67 23.68 -9.93 5.53
CA ASP A 67 24.75 -9.87 6.54
C ASP A 67 24.48 -10.75 7.78
N ALA A 68 23.26 -11.27 7.92
CA ALA A 68 22.89 -12.08 9.07
C ALA A 68 23.59 -13.44 9.03
N ARG A 69 24.42 -13.72 10.03
CA ARG A 69 24.96 -15.07 10.23
C ARG A 69 23.92 -15.98 10.87
N PHE A 70 23.56 -17.03 10.15
CA PHE A 70 22.73 -18.11 10.67
C PHE A 70 23.48 -18.90 11.75
N SER A 71 23.10 -18.76 13.02
CA SER A 71 23.59 -19.63 14.09
C SER A 71 22.66 -20.83 14.26
N ASP A 72 22.98 -21.95 13.62
CA ASP A 72 22.29 -23.21 13.88
C ASP A 72 22.70 -23.77 15.25
N HIS A 73 21.82 -23.65 16.24
CA HIS A 73 22.04 -24.23 17.57
C HIS A 73 21.94 -25.76 17.59
N ARG A 74 21.60 -26.45 16.49
CA ARG A 74 21.48 -27.92 16.44
C ARG A 74 22.78 -28.71 16.27
N ARG A 75 23.94 -28.06 16.13
CA ARG A 75 25.24 -28.76 16.00
C ARG A 75 25.96 -29.13 17.30
N ARG A 76 25.35 -28.94 18.48
CA ARG A 76 25.97 -29.30 19.78
C ARG A 76 25.53 -30.64 20.39
N ALA A 77 24.76 -31.46 19.69
CA ALA A 77 24.20 -32.71 20.24
C ALA A 77 24.82 -34.02 19.70
N TYR A 78 25.89 -33.96 18.90
CA TYR A 78 26.55 -35.14 18.30
C TYR A 78 28.09 -35.09 18.42
N ARG A 79 28.61 -34.61 19.55
CA ARG A 79 30.01 -34.76 19.92
C ARG A 79 30.13 -35.40 21.29
#